data_AF-A0A9P1ITV9-F1
#
_entry.id   AF-A0A9P1ITV9-F1
#
_cell.length_a   1.000
_cell.length_b   1.000
_cell.length_c   1.000
_cell.angle_alpha   90.00
_cell.angle_beta   90.00
_cell.angle_gamma   90.00
#
_symmetry.space_group_name_H-M   'P 1'
#
loop_
_entity.id
_entity.type
_entity.pdbx_description
1 polymer ?
#
loop_
_entity_poly.entity_id
_entity_poly.type
_entity_poly.pdbx_seq_one_letter_code
_entity_poly.pdbx_strand_id
1 'polypeptide(L)'
;MFLSRRVFSEAISNFRQILRTTGLEFEKGIEDYRIFRETNDTPDWGVVRMSSYAMCKNRPQEARKFLEEQFKEVGGSQRQARHVQITEAQINANLERVLKSNIETGIRFYEFLLDFRFCANRDVYLETIIEYIFKNDKNNWKYAIEVLNRLQEKQKSKSFKMSAYHILKSSVDSEKDLAELVKPRTLRNLRIFLRLETSSFPEVLDYCRSFGKFESSDVDFHIEIAGKLRSFEALENLLELYGGQMIIPMPKGYEKRIVEEFIKISGKSGNLEKLERSIQLTRTIEMEDRDVLYAKIRHFYKCLNVKPPVKLYE
;
A
#
# COMPACT_ATOMS: atom_id res chain seq x y z
N MET A 1 34.95 -12.98 -4.69
CA MET A 1 35.85 -12.18 -3.84
C MET A 1 35.01 -11.66 -2.68
N PHE A 2 35.18 -12.18 -1.46
CA PHE A 2 34.36 -11.78 -0.31
C PHE A 2 34.94 -10.49 0.28
N LEU A 3 34.33 -9.33 0.00
CA LEU A 3 34.57 -8.11 0.76
C LEU A 3 34.29 -8.38 2.24
N SER A 4 35.23 -8.05 3.12
CA SER A 4 35.04 -8.28 4.56
C SER A 4 33.83 -7.48 5.05
N ARG A 5 33.06 -8.01 6.00
CA ARG A 5 31.87 -7.34 6.57
C ARG A 5 32.18 -5.92 7.10
N ARG A 6 33.42 -5.63 7.48
CA ARG A 6 33.88 -4.29 7.90
C ARG A 6 33.90 -3.29 6.75
N VAL A 7 34.45 -3.66 5.60
CA VAL A 7 34.56 -2.77 4.42
C VAL A 7 33.18 -2.39 3.90
N PHE A 8 32.25 -3.35 3.87
CA PHE A 8 30.85 -3.09 3.50
C PHE A 8 30.13 -2.16 4.50
N SER A 9 30.41 -2.30 5.80
CA SER A 9 29.84 -1.43 6.84
C SER A 9 30.35 0.01 6.75
N GLU A 10 31.62 0.20 6.42
CA GLU A 10 32.23 1.53 6.24
C GLU A 10 31.69 2.23 4.99
N ALA A 11 31.59 1.53 3.85
CA ALA A 11 31.00 2.07 2.62
C ALA A 11 29.55 2.55 2.82
N ILE A 12 28.72 1.78 3.54
CA ILE A 12 27.34 2.19 3.87
C ILE A 12 27.32 3.42 4.79
N SER A 13 28.22 3.48 5.77
CA SER A 13 28.30 4.62 6.69
C SER A 13 28.70 5.90 5.94
N ASN A 14 29.71 5.81 5.09
CA ASN A 14 30.17 6.91 4.24
C ASN A 14 29.05 7.38 3.31
N PHE A 15 28.33 6.44 2.66
CA PHE A 15 27.21 6.80 1.81
C PHE A 15 26.06 7.49 2.56
N ARG A 16 25.76 7.07 3.79
CA ARG A 16 24.77 7.77 4.63
C ARG A 16 25.21 9.18 4.96
N GLN A 17 26.50 9.43 5.14
CA GLN A 17 27.02 10.76 5.35
C GLN A 17 26.86 11.63 4.09
N ILE A 18 27.16 11.08 2.91
CA ILE A 18 26.91 11.75 1.62
C ILE A 18 25.45 12.18 1.51
N LEU A 19 24.50 11.27 1.79
CA LEU A 19 23.07 11.59 1.77
C LEU A 19 22.67 12.70 2.75
N ARG A 20 23.29 12.77 3.93
CA ARG A 20 23.07 13.86 4.89
C ARG A 20 23.60 15.17 4.32
N THR A 21 24.81 15.17 3.76
CA THR A 21 25.41 16.31 3.08
C THR A 21 24.52 16.78 1.93
N THR A 22 24.08 15.90 1.02
CA THR A 22 23.22 16.25 -0.12
C THR A 22 21.90 16.90 0.32
N GLY A 23 21.35 16.49 1.46
CA GLY A 23 20.14 17.11 2.03
C GLY A 23 20.34 18.54 2.51
N LEU A 24 21.57 18.90 2.94
CA LEU A 24 21.93 20.22 3.47
C LEU A 24 22.60 21.10 2.39
N GLU A 25 23.66 20.59 1.79
CA GLU A 25 24.52 21.20 0.78
C GLU A 25 24.52 20.32 -0.48
N PHE A 26 23.54 20.54 -1.36
CA PHE A 26 23.29 19.68 -2.51
C PHE A 26 24.51 19.51 -3.43
N GLU A 27 25.17 20.60 -3.79
CA GLU A 27 26.33 20.57 -4.71
C GLU A 27 27.50 19.76 -4.13
N LYS A 28 27.82 20.00 -2.85
CA LYS A 28 28.87 19.25 -2.15
C LYS A 28 28.54 17.76 -2.08
N GLY A 29 27.31 17.43 -1.71
CA GLY A 29 26.87 16.04 -1.62
C GLY A 29 26.86 15.31 -2.98
N ILE A 30 26.61 16.02 -4.09
CA ILE A 30 26.75 15.42 -5.44
C ILE A 30 28.21 15.12 -5.74
N GLU A 31 29.12 16.02 -5.40
CA GLU A 31 30.53 15.81 -5.66
C GLU A 31 31.07 14.64 -4.83
N ASP A 32 30.76 14.59 -3.54
CA ASP A 32 31.10 13.47 -2.67
C ASP A 32 30.53 12.14 -3.22
N TYR A 33 29.31 12.18 -3.76
CA TYR A 33 28.66 11.02 -4.38
C TYR A 33 29.37 10.52 -5.65
N ARG A 34 29.84 11.44 -6.50
CA ARG A 34 30.60 11.09 -7.72
C ARG A 34 31.91 10.40 -7.34
N ILE A 35 32.68 11.00 -6.44
CA ILE A 35 33.95 10.44 -5.94
C ILE A 35 33.72 9.06 -5.31
N PHE A 36 32.67 8.91 -4.51
CA PHE A 36 32.35 7.64 -3.86
C PHE A 36 32.11 6.50 -4.87
N ARG A 37 31.36 6.78 -5.95
CA ARG A 37 30.99 5.78 -6.96
C ARG A 37 32.15 5.28 -7.81
N GLU A 38 33.23 6.05 -7.93
CA GLU A 38 34.41 5.60 -8.68
C GLU A 38 35.05 4.34 -8.08
N THR A 39 34.84 4.09 -6.78
CA THR A 39 35.51 3.01 -6.04
C THR A 39 34.56 2.12 -5.23
N ASN A 40 33.27 2.44 -5.17
CA ASN A 40 32.30 1.72 -4.34
C ASN A 40 30.98 1.49 -5.07
N ASP A 41 30.37 0.32 -4.82
CA ASP A 41 29.00 0.04 -5.25
C ASP A 41 27.99 0.91 -4.49
N THR A 42 27.02 1.47 -5.22
CA THR A 42 25.93 2.23 -4.59
C THR A 42 24.67 1.39 -4.42
N PRO A 43 24.05 1.44 -3.22
CA PRO A 43 22.82 0.72 -2.99
C PRO A 43 21.62 1.45 -3.61
N ASP A 44 20.65 0.70 -4.14
CA ASP A 44 19.46 1.23 -4.81
C ASP A 44 18.67 2.24 -3.96
N TRP A 45 18.46 1.95 -2.66
CA TRP A 45 17.80 2.87 -1.74
C TRP A 45 18.51 4.22 -1.62
N GLY A 46 19.83 4.21 -1.76
CA GLY A 46 20.68 5.38 -1.71
C GLY A 46 20.53 6.26 -2.95
N VAL A 47 20.59 5.63 -4.12
CA VAL A 47 20.43 6.30 -5.42
C VAL A 47 19.04 6.93 -5.56
N VAL A 48 17.98 6.21 -5.16
CA VAL A 48 16.61 6.74 -5.14
C VAL A 48 16.52 7.97 -4.23
N ARG A 49 17.21 7.96 -3.09
CA ARG A 49 17.24 9.11 -2.18
C ARG A 49 18.02 10.30 -2.75
N MET A 50 19.17 10.08 -3.39
CA MET A 50 19.89 11.14 -4.14
C MET A 50 19.00 11.76 -5.21
N SER A 51 18.33 10.92 -6.00
CA SER A 51 17.39 11.38 -7.03
C SER A 51 16.25 12.20 -6.44
N SER A 52 15.71 11.82 -5.28
CA SER A 52 14.66 12.61 -4.64
C SER A 52 15.16 14.00 -4.19
N TYR A 53 16.40 14.12 -3.69
CA TYR A 53 16.97 15.41 -3.33
C TYR A 53 17.15 16.30 -4.55
N ALA A 54 17.60 15.73 -5.67
CA ALA A 54 17.72 16.46 -6.93
C ALA A 54 16.36 16.99 -7.42
N MET A 55 15.32 16.17 -7.34
CA MET A 55 13.96 16.59 -7.68
C MET A 55 13.48 17.75 -6.80
N CYS A 56 13.69 17.69 -5.48
CA CYS A 56 13.35 18.78 -4.55
C CYS A 56 14.14 20.09 -4.80
N LYS A 57 15.26 20.01 -5.52
CA LYS A 57 16.09 21.17 -5.91
C LYS A 57 15.86 21.60 -7.37
N ASN A 58 14.76 21.15 -7.99
CA ASN A 58 14.42 21.43 -9.39
C ASN A 58 15.53 21.03 -10.38
N ARG A 59 16.21 19.90 -10.12
CA ARG A 59 17.28 19.34 -10.94
C ARG A 59 16.86 17.99 -11.55
N PRO A 60 15.86 17.96 -12.45
CA PRO A 60 15.29 16.70 -12.95
C PRO A 60 16.25 15.91 -13.85
N GLN A 61 17.19 16.58 -14.53
CA GLN A 61 18.20 15.90 -15.34
C GLN A 61 19.17 15.11 -14.46
N GLU A 62 19.65 15.71 -13.36
CA GLU A 62 20.51 15.04 -12.39
C GLU A 62 19.77 13.89 -11.69
N ALA A 63 18.51 14.11 -11.31
CA ALA A 63 17.66 13.06 -10.74
C ALA A 63 17.57 11.83 -11.65
N ARG A 64 17.24 12.06 -12.94
CA ARG A 64 17.18 11.01 -13.95
C ARG A 64 18.53 10.31 -14.12
N LYS A 65 19.63 11.09 -14.18
CA LYS A 65 20.99 10.57 -14.37
C LYS A 65 21.39 9.58 -13.27
N PHE A 66 21.11 9.89 -12.01
CA PHE A 66 21.41 8.96 -10.90
C PHE A 66 20.73 7.60 -11.06
N LEU A 67 19.44 7.60 -11.39
CA LEU A 67 18.66 6.38 -11.58
C LEU A 67 19.10 5.60 -12.82
N GLU A 68 19.42 6.30 -13.91
CA GLU A 68 19.85 5.70 -15.17
C GLU A 68 21.21 5.01 -15.06
N GLU A 69 22.19 5.65 -14.40
CA GLU A 69 23.52 5.08 -14.18
C GLU A 69 23.42 3.79 -13.36
N GLN A 70 22.72 3.83 -12.22
CA GLN A 70 22.49 2.65 -11.38
C GLN A 70 21.76 1.55 -12.15
N PHE A 71 20.75 1.92 -12.96
CA PHE A 71 20.02 0.95 -13.79
C PHE A 71 20.94 0.23 -14.77
N LYS A 72 21.84 0.96 -15.45
CA LYS A 72 22.81 0.37 -16.39
C LYS A 72 23.82 -0.53 -15.69
N GLU A 73 24.36 -0.10 -14.55
CA GLU A 73 25.34 -0.86 -13.77
C GLU A 73 24.81 -2.20 -13.26
N VAL A 74 23.55 -2.24 -12.79
CA VAL A 74 22.94 -3.44 -12.22
C VAL A 74 22.17 -4.30 -13.24
N GLY A 75 22.58 -4.26 -14.51
CA GLY A 75 22.09 -5.17 -15.56
C GLY A 75 21.07 -4.58 -16.54
N GLY A 76 20.77 -3.28 -16.46
CA GLY A 76 20.00 -2.53 -17.47
C GLY A 76 18.68 -3.20 -17.85
N SER A 77 18.51 -3.47 -19.15
CA SER A 77 17.29 -4.08 -19.70
C SER A 77 16.97 -5.48 -19.13
N GLN A 78 17.95 -6.17 -18.54
CA GLN A 78 17.76 -7.47 -17.86
C GLN A 78 17.34 -7.31 -16.39
N ARG A 79 17.46 -6.11 -15.82
CA ARG A 79 17.07 -5.83 -14.44
C ARG A 79 15.58 -6.05 -14.24
N GLN A 80 15.19 -6.75 -13.18
CA GLN A 80 13.79 -6.90 -12.80
C GLN A 80 13.54 -6.12 -11.51
N ALA A 81 12.41 -5.40 -11.44
CA ALA A 81 12.08 -4.55 -10.29
C ALA A 81 12.01 -5.31 -8.94
N ARG A 82 11.72 -6.61 -8.98
CA ARG A 82 11.69 -7.50 -7.80
C ARG A 82 13.06 -7.78 -7.18
N HIS A 83 14.16 -7.46 -7.88
CA HIS A 83 15.53 -7.67 -7.41
C HIS A 83 16.21 -6.38 -6.91
N VAL A 84 15.45 -5.29 -6.84
CA VAL A 84 15.93 -3.98 -6.38
C VAL A 84 16.12 -4.03 -4.86
N GLN A 85 17.24 -3.50 -4.38
CA GLN A 85 17.56 -3.44 -2.95
C GLN A 85 16.94 -2.20 -2.27
N ILE A 86 15.62 -2.07 -2.39
CA ILE A 86 14.84 -0.97 -1.80
C ILE A 86 13.47 -1.48 -1.34
N THR A 87 12.99 -0.98 -0.20
CA THR A 87 11.66 -1.35 0.32
C THR A 87 10.58 -0.38 -0.17
N GLU A 88 9.32 -0.82 -0.18
CA GLU A 88 8.17 0.05 -0.51
C GLU A 88 8.12 1.29 0.39
N ALA A 89 8.36 1.13 1.70
CA ALA A 89 8.40 2.23 2.66
C ALA A 89 9.50 3.27 2.33
N GLN A 90 10.66 2.82 1.85
CA GLN A 90 11.73 3.72 1.43
C GLN A 90 11.34 4.49 0.18
N ILE A 91 10.68 3.86 -0.81
CA ILE A 91 10.20 4.58 -1.99
C ILE A 91 9.13 5.60 -1.61
N ASN A 92 8.12 5.21 -0.83
CA ASN A 92 7.05 6.12 -0.37
C ASN A 92 7.63 7.34 0.35
N ALA A 93 8.57 7.15 1.28
CA ALA A 93 9.21 8.26 1.99
C ALA A 93 9.98 9.23 1.07
N ASN A 94 10.56 8.74 -0.02
CA ASN A 94 11.22 9.59 -1.02
C ASN A 94 10.20 10.29 -1.93
N LEU A 95 9.13 9.58 -2.34
CA LEU A 95 8.06 10.13 -3.16
C LEU A 95 7.30 11.24 -2.43
N GLU A 96 6.90 11.00 -1.19
CA GLU A 96 6.28 12.01 -0.31
C GLU A 96 7.16 13.26 -0.15
N ARG A 97 8.48 13.09 -0.08
CA ARG A 97 9.41 14.22 0.01
C ARG A 97 9.30 15.12 -1.22
N VAL A 98 9.28 14.52 -2.41
CA VAL A 98 9.20 15.27 -3.67
C VAL A 98 7.81 15.88 -3.86
N LEU A 99 6.75 15.14 -3.53
CA LEU A 99 5.36 15.63 -3.57
C LEU A 99 5.16 16.88 -2.69
N LYS A 100 5.83 16.95 -1.53
CA LYS A 100 5.86 18.15 -0.66
C LYS A 100 6.45 19.38 -1.32
N SER A 101 7.35 19.22 -2.28
CA SER A 101 7.89 20.33 -3.05
C SER A 101 6.89 20.78 -4.12
N ASN A 102 6.40 19.84 -4.92
CA ASN A 102 5.43 20.09 -5.99
C ASN A 102 4.85 18.75 -6.48
N ILE A 103 3.52 18.70 -6.72
CA ILE A 103 2.83 17.47 -7.12
C ILE A 103 3.32 16.95 -8.48
N GLU A 104 3.44 17.81 -9.50
CA GLU A 104 3.92 17.45 -10.83
C GLU A 104 5.38 16.97 -10.80
N THR A 105 6.22 17.60 -9.96
CA THR A 105 7.59 17.11 -9.71
C THR A 105 7.56 15.71 -9.08
N GLY A 106 6.64 15.43 -8.15
CA GLY A 106 6.45 14.10 -7.57
C GLY A 106 5.99 13.06 -8.59
N ILE A 107 5.03 13.40 -9.46
CA ILE A 107 4.57 12.54 -10.56
C ILE A 107 5.73 12.22 -11.50
N ARG A 108 6.50 13.24 -11.90
CA ARG A 108 7.69 13.06 -12.75
C ARG A 108 8.76 12.19 -12.09
N PHE A 109 8.94 12.32 -10.77
CA PHE A 109 9.86 11.46 -10.03
C PHE A 109 9.39 10.00 -10.06
N TYR A 110 8.10 9.75 -9.84
CA TYR A 110 7.52 8.42 -9.96
C TYR A 110 7.68 7.84 -11.37
N GLU A 111 7.46 8.66 -12.40
CA GLU A 111 7.70 8.29 -13.79
C GLU A 111 9.15 7.83 -14.04
N PHE A 112 10.15 8.48 -13.43
CA PHE A 112 11.54 8.02 -13.52
C PHE A 112 11.75 6.68 -12.81
N LEU A 113 11.16 6.49 -11.63
CA LEU A 113 11.26 5.21 -10.91
C LEU A 113 10.66 4.05 -11.72
N LEU A 114 9.59 4.31 -12.49
CA LEU A 114 9.01 3.35 -13.43
C LEU A 114 9.93 3.06 -14.61
N ASP A 115 10.52 4.08 -15.22
CA ASP A 115 11.41 3.96 -16.38
C ASP A 115 12.63 3.09 -16.06
N PHE A 116 13.17 3.24 -14.84
CA PHE A 116 14.39 2.54 -14.40
C PHE A 116 14.11 1.33 -13.48
N ARG A 117 12.87 0.86 -13.45
CA ARG A 117 12.43 -0.37 -12.78
C ARG A 117 12.76 -0.43 -11.28
N PHE A 118 12.66 0.70 -10.56
CA PHE A 118 12.81 0.72 -9.10
C PHE A 118 11.50 0.37 -8.36
N CYS A 119 10.36 0.42 -9.04
CA CYS A 119 9.05 0.15 -8.46
C CYS A 119 8.59 -1.30 -8.70
N ALA A 120 8.68 -2.16 -7.69
CA ALA A 120 8.17 -3.53 -7.77
C ALA A 120 6.63 -3.59 -7.71
N ASN A 121 6.01 -2.73 -6.89
CA ASN A 121 4.58 -2.68 -6.66
C ASN A 121 4.00 -1.30 -6.99
N ARG A 122 3.45 -1.16 -8.20
CA ARG A 122 3.05 0.14 -8.76
C ARG A 122 1.82 0.77 -8.08
N ASP A 123 0.86 -0.06 -7.68
CA ASP A 123 -0.41 0.38 -7.07
C ASP A 123 -0.13 1.15 -5.77
N VAL A 124 0.82 0.67 -4.95
CA VAL A 124 1.21 1.30 -3.67
C VAL A 124 1.75 2.73 -3.84
N TYR A 125 2.56 2.96 -4.87
CA TYR A 125 3.13 4.30 -5.11
C TYR A 125 2.10 5.24 -5.70
N LEU A 126 1.22 4.72 -6.55
CA LEU A 126 0.15 5.51 -7.12
C LEU A 126 -0.88 5.91 -6.07
N GLU A 127 -1.26 4.98 -5.18
CA GLU A 127 -2.04 5.27 -3.98
C GLU A 127 -1.45 6.45 -3.20
N THR A 128 -0.13 6.47 -2.96
CA THR A 128 0.55 7.57 -2.26
C THR A 128 0.37 8.93 -2.97
N ILE A 129 0.44 8.96 -4.31
CA ILE A 129 0.22 10.19 -5.10
C ILE A 129 -1.22 10.66 -4.98
N ILE A 130 -2.18 9.74 -5.13
CA ILE A 130 -3.61 10.03 -5.10
C ILE A 130 -4.05 10.51 -3.70
N GLU A 131 -3.61 9.85 -2.64
CA GLU A 131 -3.82 10.31 -1.27
C GLU A 131 -3.24 11.71 -1.04
N TYR A 132 -2.06 12.00 -1.60
CA TYR A 132 -1.45 13.32 -1.51
C TYR A 132 -2.26 14.39 -2.26
N ILE A 133 -2.83 14.09 -3.42
CA ILE A 133 -3.74 15.00 -4.14
C ILE A 133 -4.94 15.35 -3.24
N PHE A 134 -5.61 14.34 -2.67
CA PHE A 134 -6.78 14.57 -1.81
C PHE A 134 -6.46 15.22 -0.47
N LYS A 135 -5.23 15.07 0.02
CA LYS A 135 -4.76 15.82 1.19
C LYS A 135 -4.69 17.32 0.94
N ASN A 136 -4.35 17.75 -0.28
CA ASN A 136 -4.27 19.17 -0.65
C ASN A 136 -5.61 19.74 -1.09
N ASP A 137 -6.39 18.96 -1.84
CA ASP A 137 -7.75 19.31 -2.24
C ASP A 137 -8.62 18.05 -2.31
N LYS A 138 -9.52 17.92 -1.33
CA LYS A 138 -10.41 16.76 -1.17
C LYS A 138 -11.32 16.53 -2.38
N ASN A 139 -11.60 17.57 -3.17
CA ASN A 139 -12.53 17.49 -4.30
C ASN A 139 -11.81 17.37 -5.64
N ASN A 140 -10.48 17.26 -5.66
CA ASN A 140 -9.70 17.23 -6.90
C ASN A 140 -9.63 15.83 -7.55
N TRP A 141 -10.78 15.15 -7.62
CA TRP A 141 -10.88 13.81 -8.18
C TRP A 141 -10.65 13.77 -9.68
N LYS A 142 -10.95 14.87 -10.41
CA LYS A 142 -10.69 14.98 -11.85
C LYS A 142 -9.20 14.90 -12.16
N TYR A 143 -8.38 15.66 -11.43
CA TYR A 143 -6.93 15.59 -11.59
C TYR A 143 -6.38 14.23 -11.15
N ALA A 144 -6.93 13.65 -10.09
CA ALA A 144 -6.56 12.30 -9.67
C ALA A 144 -6.81 11.24 -10.78
N ILE A 145 -7.93 11.35 -11.51
CA ILE A 145 -8.24 10.51 -12.67
C ILE A 145 -7.29 10.79 -13.84
N GLU A 146 -6.99 12.06 -14.13
CA GLU A 146 -6.02 12.42 -15.17
C GLU A 146 -4.64 11.80 -14.91
N VAL A 147 -4.16 11.89 -13.67
CA VAL A 147 -2.89 11.29 -13.22
C VAL A 147 -2.94 9.76 -13.36
N LEU A 148 -4.04 9.14 -12.96
CA LEU A 148 -4.25 7.70 -13.09
C LEU A 148 -4.17 7.26 -14.57
N ASN A 149 -4.85 7.98 -15.47
CA ASN A 149 -4.86 7.69 -16.90
C ASN A 149 -3.47 7.86 -17.53
N ARG A 150 -2.79 8.99 -17.27
CA ARG A 150 -1.41 9.25 -17.74
C ARG A 150 -0.45 8.13 -17.35
N LEU A 151 -0.52 7.67 -16.11
CA LEU A 151 0.39 6.64 -15.60
C LEU A 151 0.00 5.23 -16.11
N GLN A 152 -1.28 4.99 -16.41
CA GLN A 152 -1.76 3.78 -17.06
C GLN A 152 -1.28 3.65 -18.50
N GLU A 153 -1.28 4.75 -19.27
CA GLU A 153 -0.75 4.80 -20.64
C GLU A 153 0.74 4.47 -20.66
N LYS A 154 1.50 5.00 -19.70
CA LYS A 154 2.95 4.81 -19.64
C LYS A 154 3.35 3.36 -19.40
N GLN A 155 2.63 2.63 -18.54
CA GLN A 155 2.79 1.19 -18.38
C GLN A 155 1.47 0.56 -17.93
N LYS A 156 0.92 -0.37 -18.75
CA LYS A 156 -0.29 -1.16 -18.42
C LYS A 156 -0.13 -1.85 -17.05
N SER A 157 -0.61 -1.21 -15.98
CA SER A 157 -0.67 -1.81 -14.65
C SER A 157 -1.76 -2.88 -14.64
N LYS A 158 -1.57 -3.92 -13.82
CA LYS A 158 -2.56 -5.00 -13.66
C LYS A 158 -3.67 -4.64 -12.66
N SER A 159 -3.46 -3.65 -11.79
CA SER A 159 -4.40 -3.26 -10.72
C SER A 159 -4.15 -1.81 -10.29
N PHE A 160 -5.25 -1.07 -10.09
CA PHE A 160 -5.31 0.28 -9.51
C PHE A 160 -6.38 0.37 -8.43
N LYS A 161 -6.64 -0.75 -7.75
CA LYS A 161 -7.82 -0.89 -6.87
C LYS A 161 -7.79 0.12 -5.73
N MET A 162 -6.61 0.36 -5.14
CA MET A 162 -6.45 1.28 -4.02
C MET A 162 -6.60 2.74 -4.45
N SER A 163 -5.93 3.13 -5.54
CA SER A 163 -6.09 4.46 -6.13
C SER A 163 -7.55 4.73 -6.53
N ALA A 164 -8.20 3.79 -7.20
CA ALA A 164 -9.60 3.91 -7.61
C ALA A 164 -10.55 3.98 -6.40
N TYR A 165 -10.28 3.23 -5.34
CA TYR A 165 -11.02 3.32 -4.09
C TYR A 165 -10.96 4.73 -3.49
N HIS A 166 -9.77 5.33 -3.36
CA HIS A 166 -9.63 6.66 -2.79
C HIS A 166 -10.32 7.73 -3.64
N ILE A 167 -10.26 7.61 -4.97
CA ILE A 167 -10.98 8.50 -5.89
C ILE A 167 -12.49 8.36 -5.69
N LEU A 168 -13.03 7.13 -5.68
CA LEU A 168 -14.46 6.88 -5.48
C LEU A 168 -14.94 7.36 -4.11
N LYS A 169 -14.11 7.21 -3.07
CA LYS A 169 -14.40 7.69 -1.70
C LYS A 169 -14.47 9.22 -1.65
N SER A 170 -13.64 9.92 -2.43
CA SER A 170 -13.64 11.38 -2.46
C SER A 170 -14.88 11.98 -3.13
N SER A 171 -15.43 11.31 -4.16
CA SER A 171 -16.57 11.82 -4.92
C SER A 171 -17.28 10.70 -5.66
N VAL A 172 -18.60 10.62 -5.47
CA VAL A 172 -19.47 9.68 -6.20
C VAL A 172 -19.51 10.00 -7.69
N ASP A 173 -19.38 11.28 -8.06
CA ASP A 173 -19.40 11.73 -9.46
C ASP A 173 -18.21 11.18 -10.27
N SER A 174 -17.14 10.76 -9.58
CA SER A 174 -15.96 10.15 -10.21
C SER A 174 -16.24 8.76 -10.80
N GLU A 175 -17.36 8.11 -10.45
CA GLU A 175 -17.68 6.74 -10.85
C GLU A 175 -17.69 6.58 -12.37
N LYS A 176 -18.28 7.54 -13.09
CA LYS A 176 -18.42 7.48 -14.55
C LYS A 176 -17.05 7.47 -15.24
N ASP A 177 -16.17 8.36 -14.80
CA ASP A 177 -14.83 8.51 -15.39
C ASP A 177 -13.91 7.35 -14.95
N LEU A 178 -14.07 6.84 -13.72
CA LEU A 178 -13.38 5.63 -13.26
C LEU A 178 -13.81 4.37 -14.03
N ALA A 179 -15.05 4.31 -14.53
CA ALA A 179 -15.55 3.17 -15.30
C ALA A 179 -14.81 2.97 -16.63
N GLU A 180 -14.17 4.02 -17.15
CA GLU A 180 -13.34 3.94 -18.36
C GLU A 180 -11.95 3.33 -18.07
N LEU A 181 -11.47 3.46 -16.83
CA LEU A 181 -10.12 3.04 -16.42
C LEU A 181 -10.10 1.69 -15.70
N VAL A 182 -11.21 1.33 -15.04
CA VAL A 182 -11.30 0.18 -14.14
C VAL A 182 -12.30 -0.85 -14.66
N LYS A 183 -11.97 -2.14 -14.53
CA LYS A 183 -12.88 -3.23 -14.92
C LYS A 183 -14.24 -3.09 -14.20
N PRO A 184 -15.38 -3.31 -14.86
CA PRO A 184 -16.71 -3.16 -14.26
C PRO A 184 -16.89 -3.93 -12.95
N ARG A 185 -16.38 -5.17 -12.86
CA ARG A 185 -16.42 -5.98 -11.64
C ARG A 185 -15.63 -5.37 -10.49
N THR A 186 -14.46 -4.80 -10.76
CA THR A 186 -13.65 -4.11 -9.76
C THR A 186 -14.38 -2.87 -9.25
N LEU A 187 -14.93 -2.05 -10.15
CA LEU A 187 -15.68 -0.86 -9.77
C LEU A 187 -16.93 -1.22 -8.94
N ARG A 188 -17.68 -2.25 -9.34
CA ARG A 188 -18.79 -2.79 -8.54
C ARG A 188 -18.36 -3.16 -7.12
N ASN A 189 -17.28 -3.94 -6.98
CA ASN A 189 -16.82 -4.37 -5.66
C ASN A 189 -16.26 -3.21 -4.83
N LEU A 190 -15.66 -2.18 -5.46
CA LEU A 190 -15.27 -0.95 -4.77
C LEU A 190 -16.47 -0.18 -4.23
N ARG A 191 -17.57 -0.10 -4.99
CA ARG A 191 -18.82 0.54 -4.53
C ARG A 191 -19.44 -0.19 -3.34
N ILE A 192 -19.50 -1.52 -3.42
CA ILE A 192 -19.96 -2.37 -2.31
C ILE A 192 -19.05 -2.15 -1.08
N PHE A 193 -17.73 -2.18 -1.28
CA PHE A 193 -16.76 -1.94 -0.21
C PHE A 193 -16.95 -0.57 0.46
N LEU A 194 -17.14 0.49 -0.32
CA LEU A 194 -17.38 1.83 0.23
C LEU A 194 -18.62 1.85 1.12
N ARG A 195 -19.72 1.18 0.70
CA ARG A 195 -20.90 1.03 1.55
C ARG A 195 -20.62 0.23 2.81
N LEU A 196 -19.91 -0.90 2.70
CA LEU A 196 -19.52 -1.71 3.85
C LEU A 196 -18.74 -0.89 4.89
N GLU A 197 -17.92 0.07 4.46
CA GLU A 197 -17.12 0.89 5.36
C GLU A 197 -17.91 2.06 5.95
N THR A 198 -18.78 2.73 5.18
CA THR A 198 -19.33 4.04 5.56
C THR A 198 -20.80 4.04 5.96
N SER A 199 -21.55 2.98 5.66
CA SER A 199 -23.01 2.93 5.88
C SER A 199 -23.38 2.04 7.06
N SER A 200 -24.58 2.27 7.59
CA SER A 200 -25.19 1.37 8.58
C SER A 200 -25.50 0.01 7.95
N PHE A 201 -25.52 -1.07 8.74
CA PHE A 201 -25.80 -2.41 8.22
C PHE A 201 -27.13 -2.51 7.44
N PRO A 202 -28.26 -1.90 7.87
CA PRO A 202 -29.49 -1.92 7.08
C PRO A 202 -29.33 -1.33 5.67
N GLU A 203 -28.63 -0.19 5.53
CA GLU A 203 -28.35 0.42 4.22
C GLU A 203 -27.43 -0.46 3.36
N VAL A 204 -26.41 -1.07 3.98
CA VAL A 204 -25.52 -2.02 3.32
C VAL A 204 -26.31 -3.21 2.77
N LEU A 205 -27.21 -3.77 3.58
CA LEU A 205 -28.04 -4.91 3.21
C LEU A 205 -28.95 -4.57 2.03
N ASP A 206 -29.67 -3.45 2.10
CA ASP A 206 -30.55 -2.99 1.02
C ASP A 206 -29.78 -2.71 -0.27
N TYR A 207 -28.59 -2.12 -0.16
CA TYR A 207 -27.73 -1.90 -1.31
C TYR A 207 -27.25 -3.22 -1.93
N CYS A 208 -26.77 -4.16 -1.11
CA CYS A 208 -26.20 -5.42 -1.58
C CYS A 208 -27.26 -6.34 -2.21
N ARG A 209 -28.53 -6.27 -1.78
CA ARG A 209 -29.66 -7.00 -2.39
C ARG A 209 -29.77 -6.75 -3.90
N SER A 210 -29.42 -5.56 -4.37
CA SER A 210 -29.48 -5.20 -5.79
C SER A 210 -28.44 -5.94 -6.66
N PHE A 211 -27.41 -6.54 -6.06
CA PHE A 211 -26.31 -7.21 -6.78
C PHE A 211 -26.42 -8.74 -6.78
N GLY A 212 -27.37 -9.31 -6.04
CA GLY A 212 -27.59 -10.75 -5.96
C GLY A 212 -26.51 -11.49 -5.15
N LYS A 213 -26.05 -12.64 -5.66
CA LYS A 213 -25.13 -13.55 -4.96
C LYS A 213 -23.67 -13.07 -5.05
N PHE A 214 -22.93 -13.22 -3.96
CA PHE A 214 -21.48 -12.98 -3.94
C PHE A 214 -20.73 -14.25 -4.34
N GLU A 215 -19.76 -14.10 -5.25
CA GLU A 215 -18.81 -15.17 -5.57
C GLU A 215 -17.60 -15.13 -4.63
N SER A 216 -16.87 -16.24 -4.56
CA SER A 216 -15.61 -16.37 -3.81
C SER A 216 -14.64 -15.21 -4.08
N SER A 217 -14.45 -14.86 -5.35
CA SER A 217 -13.57 -13.75 -5.74
C SER A 217 -14.09 -12.36 -5.35
N ASP A 218 -15.39 -12.20 -5.10
CA ASP A 218 -15.91 -10.94 -4.58
C ASP A 218 -15.62 -10.85 -3.09
N VAL A 219 -15.88 -11.88 -2.31
CA VAL A 219 -15.56 -11.87 -0.87
C VAL A 219 -14.06 -11.73 -0.63
N ASP A 220 -13.23 -12.43 -1.41
CA ASP A 220 -11.77 -12.27 -1.40
C ASP A 220 -11.34 -10.82 -1.64
N PHE A 221 -11.98 -10.15 -2.59
CA PHE A 221 -11.70 -8.75 -2.88
C PHE A 221 -11.98 -7.86 -1.67
N HIS A 222 -13.14 -8.00 -1.01
CA HIS A 222 -13.50 -7.17 0.13
C HIS A 222 -12.58 -7.41 1.34
N ILE A 223 -12.20 -8.67 1.60
CA ILE A 223 -11.22 -9.02 2.66
C ILE A 223 -9.85 -8.40 2.34
N GLU A 224 -9.38 -8.50 1.09
CA GLU A 224 -8.09 -7.93 0.66
C GLU A 224 -8.04 -6.41 0.89
N ILE A 225 -9.08 -5.69 0.45
CA ILE A 225 -9.17 -4.23 0.56
C ILE A 225 -9.32 -3.79 2.02
N ALA A 226 -10.15 -4.48 2.82
CA ALA A 226 -10.26 -4.20 4.26
C ALA A 226 -8.93 -4.40 4.99
N GLY A 227 -8.17 -5.45 4.66
CA GLY A 227 -6.84 -5.69 5.22
C GLY A 227 -5.84 -4.58 4.90
N LYS A 228 -5.88 -4.05 3.67
CA LYS A 228 -5.02 -2.93 3.23
C LYS A 228 -5.40 -1.62 3.92
N LEU A 229 -6.69 -1.30 3.96
CA LEU A 229 -7.22 -0.06 4.57
C LEU A 229 -7.35 -0.12 6.08
N ARG A 230 -7.18 -1.31 6.68
CA ARG A 230 -7.41 -1.58 8.11
C ARG A 230 -8.83 -1.22 8.56
N SER A 231 -9.82 -1.44 7.70
CA SER A 231 -11.23 -1.12 7.99
C SER A 231 -11.87 -2.23 8.80
N PHE A 232 -12.23 -1.93 10.06
CA PHE A 232 -12.94 -2.87 10.92
C PHE A 232 -14.42 -2.93 10.57
N GLU A 233 -15.00 -1.76 10.29
CA GLU A 233 -16.40 -1.55 9.97
C GLU A 233 -16.79 -2.36 8.74
N ALA A 234 -15.96 -2.35 7.70
CA ALA A 234 -16.19 -3.15 6.50
C ALA A 234 -16.18 -4.66 6.78
N LEU A 235 -15.31 -5.14 7.67
CA LEU A 235 -15.26 -6.57 8.04
C LEU A 235 -16.44 -6.97 8.93
N GLU A 236 -16.87 -6.11 9.85
CA GLU A 236 -18.05 -6.36 10.69
C GLU A 236 -19.31 -6.43 9.84
N ASN A 237 -19.55 -5.43 8.98
CA ASN A 237 -20.67 -5.45 8.06
C ASN A 237 -20.62 -6.65 7.10
N LEU A 238 -19.42 -7.08 6.66
CA LEU A 238 -19.27 -8.28 5.82
C LEU A 238 -19.60 -9.58 6.59
N LEU A 239 -19.25 -9.67 7.89
CA LEU A 239 -19.65 -10.79 8.75
C LEU A 239 -21.15 -10.81 8.99
N GLU A 240 -21.77 -9.65 9.21
CA GLU A 240 -23.23 -9.57 9.39
C GLU A 240 -23.98 -9.98 8.12
N LEU A 241 -23.48 -9.61 6.94
CA LEU A 241 -24.00 -10.10 5.66
C LEU A 241 -23.87 -11.63 5.53
N TYR A 242 -22.76 -12.20 6.02
CA TYR A 242 -22.54 -13.65 6.01
C TYR A 242 -23.44 -14.40 7.00
N GLY A 243 -23.57 -13.89 8.23
CA GLY A 243 -24.37 -14.46 9.32
C GLY A 243 -25.87 -14.34 9.10
N GLY A 244 -26.31 -13.36 8.32
CA GLY A 244 -27.71 -13.20 7.89
C GLY A 244 -28.13 -14.19 6.79
N GLN A 245 -27.82 -15.49 6.98
CA GLN A 245 -27.81 -16.63 6.04
C GLN A 245 -29.03 -16.81 5.09
N MET A 246 -30.04 -15.94 5.11
CA MET A 246 -31.23 -16.01 4.26
C MET A 246 -31.41 -14.88 3.25
N ILE A 247 -30.54 -13.86 3.20
CA ILE A 247 -30.79 -12.66 2.38
C ILE A 247 -29.81 -12.51 1.21
N ILE A 248 -28.52 -12.82 1.41
CA ILE A 248 -27.50 -12.76 0.35
C ILE A 248 -26.60 -14.00 0.43
N PRO A 249 -26.67 -14.93 -0.53
CA PRO A 249 -25.84 -16.13 -0.48
C PRO A 249 -24.35 -15.79 -0.59
N MET A 250 -23.55 -16.31 0.35
CA MET A 250 -22.08 -16.22 0.34
C MET A 250 -21.43 -17.61 0.29
N PRO A 251 -20.19 -17.73 -0.23
CA PRO A 251 -19.48 -19.00 -0.27
C PRO A 251 -19.13 -19.50 1.15
N LYS A 252 -19.34 -20.80 1.40
CA LYS A 252 -19.04 -21.43 2.70
C LYS A 252 -17.56 -21.27 3.08
N GLY A 253 -17.29 -21.15 4.38
CA GLY A 253 -15.94 -21.11 4.95
C GLY A 253 -15.24 -19.75 4.90
N TYR A 254 -15.90 -18.72 4.34
CA TYR A 254 -15.34 -17.36 4.33
C TYR A 254 -15.45 -16.64 5.67
N GLU A 255 -16.38 -17.04 6.55
CA GLU A 255 -16.50 -16.47 7.91
C GLU A 255 -15.18 -16.49 8.66
N LYS A 256 -14.52 -17.67 8.70
CA LYS A 256 -13.20 -17.85 9.29
C LYS A 256 -12.18 -16.87 8.71
N ARG A 257 -12.18 -16.69 7.39
CA ARG A 257 -11.21 -15.81 6.70
C ARG A 257 -11.44 -14.34 7.03
N ILE A 258 -12.70 -13.93 7.14
CA ILE A 258 -13.06 -12.57 7.55
C ILE A 258 -12.62 -12.33 9.00
N VAL A 259 -12.93 -13.25 9.92
CA VAL A 259 -12.49 -13.17 11.33
C VAL A 259 -10.97 -13.20 11.45
N GLU A 260 -10.28 -14.02 10.66
CA GLU A 260 -8.82 -14.07 10.63
C GLU A 260 -8.20 -12.72 10.24
N GLU A 261 -8.72 -12.07 9.20
CA GLU A 261 -8.23 -10.75 8.81
C GLU A 261 -8.57 -9.70 9.87
N PHE A 262 -9.74 -9.79 10.52
CA PHE A 262 -10.12 -8.91 11.64
C PHE A 262 -9.14 -9.04 12.81
N ILE A 263 -8.76 -10.26 13.20
CA ILE A 263 -7.76 -10.54 14.24
C ILE A 263 -6.41 -9.93 13.84
N LYS A 264 -5.99 -10.12 12.58
CA LYS A 264 -4.71 -9.60 12.08
C LYS A 264 -4.65 -8.09 12.11
N ILE A 265 -5.71 -7.38 11.71
CA ILE A 265 -5.76 -5.91 11.77
C ILE A 265 -5.76 -5.45 13.23
N SER A 266 -6.58 -6.05 14.10
CA SER A 266 -6.68 -5.73 15.53
C SER A 266 -5.35 -5.89 16.25
N GLY A 267 -4.67 -7.01 16.00
CA GLY A 267 -3.38 -7.32 16.60
C GLY A 267 -2.26 -6.40 16.15
N LYS A 268 -2.20 -6.06 14.85
CA LYS A 268 -1.20 -5.14 14.31
C LYS A 268 -1.42 -3.68 14.69
N SER A 269 -2.67 -3.28 14.96
CA SER A 269 -2.97 -1.92 15.43
C SER A 269 -2.69 -1.71 16.91
N GLY A 270 -2.57 -2.80 17.69
CA GLY A 270 -2.45 -2.74 19.14
C GLY A 270 -3.74 -2.35 19.86
N ASN A 271 -4.89 -2.37 19.16
CA ASN A 271 -6.17 -2.02 19.74
C ASN A 271 -6.75 -3.22 20.52
N LEU A 272 -6.64 -3.16 21.86
CA LEU A 272 -7.10 -4.22 22.76
C LEU A 272 -8.62 -4.44 22.71
N GLU A 273 -9.41 -3.37 22.54
CA GLU A 273 -10.87 -3.47 22.43
C GLU A 273 -11.28 -4.26 21.18
N LYS A 274 -10.63 -3.99 20.05
CA LYS A 274 -10.86 -4.76 18.80
C LYS A 274 -10.33 -6.20 18.91
N LEU A 275 -9.25 -6.44 19.65
CA LEU A 275 -8.81 -7.81 19.98
C LEU A 275 -9.83 -8.54 20.86
N GLU A 276 -10.47 -7.88 21.81
CA GLU A 276 -11.55 -8.47 22.61
C GLU A 276 -12.79 -8.76 21.77
N ARG A 277 -13.16 -7.85 20.86
CA ARG A 277 -14.20 -8.09 19.87
C ARG A 277 -13.91 -9.32 19.02
N SER A 278 -12.64 -9.53 18.65
CA SER A 278 -12.21 -10.72 17.89
C SER A 278 -12.50 -12.04 18.63
N ILE A 279 -12.44 -12.05 19.96
CA ILE A 279 -12.80 -13.22 20.78
C ILE A 279 -14.28 -13.53 20.62
N GLN A 280 -15.14 -12.50 20.67
CA GLN A 280 -16.59 -12.66 20.49
C GLN A 280 -16.91 -13.20 19.10
N LEU A 281 -16.28 -12.65 18.06
CA LEU A 281 -16.46 -13.11 16.68
C LEU A 281 -15.95 -14.54 16.48
N THR A 282 -14.85 -14.93 17.13
CA THR A 282 -14.34 -16.31 17.05
C THR A 282 -15.32 -17.33 17.61
N ARG A 283 -16.19 -16.94 18.57
CA ARG A 283 -17.21 -17.84 19.13
C ARG A 283 -18.34 -18.18 18.16
N THR A 284 -18.52 -17.42 17.07
CA THR A 284 -19.53 -17.74 16.05
C THR A 284 -19.04 -18.76 15.04
N ILE A 285 -17.72 -18.94 14.93
CA ILE A 285 -17.06 -19.89 14.03
C ILE A 285 -17.28 -21.34 14.48
N GLU A 286 -17.25 -22.30 13.55
CA GLU A 286 -17.25 -23.74 13.83
C GLU A 286 -16.12 -24.15 14.80
N MET A 287 -16.41 -25.09 15.71
CA MET A 287 -15.51 -25.45 16.83
C MET A 287 -14.11 -25.86 16.36
N GLU A 288 -14.02 -26.62 15.27
CA GLU A 288 -12.76 -27.12 14.69
C GLU A 288 -11.78 -26.01 14.25
N ASP A 289 -12.31 -24.83 13.95
CA ASP A 289 -11.51 -23.69 13.47
C ASP A 289 -11.16 -22.68 14.58
N ARG A 290 -11.81 -22.76 15.75
CA ARG A 290 -11.65 -21.79 16.85
C ARG A 290 -10.25 -21.82 17.45
N ASP A 291 -9.68 -23.00 17.66
CA ASP A 291 -8.39 -23.15 18.32
C ASP A 291 -7.26 -22.42 17.60
N VAL A 292 -7.29 -22.45 16.27
CA VAL A 292 -6.33 -21.74 15.43
C VAL A 292 -6.48 -20.23 15.56
N LEU A 293 -7.72 -19.73 15.60
CA LEU A 293 -8.01 -18.30 15.75
C LEU A 293 -7.65 -17.80 17.16
N TYR A 294 -7.98 -18.56 18.20
CA TYR A 294 -7.58 -18.24 19.57
C TYR A 294 -6.06 -18.27 19.75
N ALA A 295 -5.35 -19.20 19.12
CA ALA A 295 -3.89 -19.19 19.12
C ALA A 295 -3.31 -17.90 18.51
N LYS A 296 -3.90 -17.39 17.41
CA LYS A 296 -3.52 -16.11 16.81
C LYS A 296 -3.81 -14.93 17.73
N ILE A 297 -4.97 -14.89 18.38
CA ILE A 297 -5.32 -13.84 19.35
C ILE A 297 -4.34 -13.84 20.52
N ARG A 298 -4.05 -15.02 21.11
CA ARG A 298 -3.07 -15.18 22.19
C ARG A 298 -1.67 -14.69 21.79
N HIS A 299 -1.25 -14.97 20.55
CA HIS A 299 0.01 -14.45 20.03
C HIS A 299 0.05 -12.92 20.06
N PHE A 300 -1.01 -12.23 19.64
CA PHE A 300 -1.06 -10.77 19.68
C PHE A 300 -1.04 -10.21 21.11
N TYR A 301 -1.78 -10.79 22.06
CA TYR A 301 -1.69 -10.39 23.47
C TYR A 301 -0.24 -10.50 24.02
N LYS A 302 0.45 -11.60 23.68
CA LYS A 302 1.87 -11.78 24.03
C LYS A 302 2.76 -10.71 23.40
N CYS A 303 2.58 -10.40 22.11
CA CYS A 303 3.33 -9.36 21.41
C CYS A 303 3.10 -7.96 22.00
N LEU A 304 1.89 -7.70 22.53
CA LEU A 304 1.54 -6.44 23.20
C LEU A 304 1.96 -6.40 24.68
N ASN A 305 2.54 -7.48 25.22
CA ASN A 305 2.90 -7.63 26.63
C ASN A 305 1.69 -7.42 27.58
N VAL A 306 0.52 -7.89 27.16
CA VAL A 306 -0.73 -7.83 27.94
C VAL A 306 -1.20 -9.24 28.26
N LYS A 307 -1.69 -9.46 29.48
CA LYS A 307 -2.25 -10.75 29.87
C LYS A 307 -3.52 -11.03 29.07
N PRO A 308 -3.64 -12.18 28.38
CA PRO A 308 -4.86 -12.52 27.67
C PRO A 308 -6.05 -12.69 28.63
N PRO A 309 -7.27 -12.27 28.25
CA PRO A 309 -8.47 -12.45 29.05
C PRO A 309 -8.77 -13.94 29.29
N VAL A 310 -9.33 -14.25 30.46
CA VAL A 310 -9.65 -15.64 30.87
C VAL A 310 -10.59 -16.33 29.86
N LYS A 311 -11.51 -15.56 29.27
CA LYS A 311 -12.46 -15.97 28.23
C LYS A 311 -11.84 -16.59 26.96
N LEU A 312 -10.51 -16.51 26.77
CA LEU A 312 -9.75 -17.18 25.69
C LEU A 312 -9.39 -18.64 25.99
N TYR A 313 -9.60 -19.08 27.23
CA TYR A 313 -9.27 -20.42 27.71
C TYR A 313 -10.54 -21.22 28.08
N GLU A 314 -11.71 -20.59 27.98
CA GLU A 314 -13.05 -21.14 28.16
C GLU A 314 -13.68 -21.48 26.81
#